data_AF-A0A4X2M153-F1
#
_entry.id   AF-A0A4X2M153-F1
#
_cell.length_a   1.000
_cell.length_b   1.000
_cell.length_c   1.000
_cell.angle_alpha   90.00
_cell.angle_beta   90.00
_cell.angle_gamma   90.00
#
_symmetry.space_group_name_H-M   'P 1'
#
loop_
_entity.id
_entity.type
_entity.pdbx_description
1 polymer ?
#
loop_
_entity_poly.entity_id
_entity_poly.type
_entity_poly.pdbx_seq_one_letter_code
_entity_poly.pdbx_strand_id
1 'polypeptide(L)'
;TERAYQKQPTIFQNKKRVLLGDTAKEKLPRYYKNIGLGFKTPKEAIEGTYIDKKCPFTGNVSIRGRILSGVVTKMKMQRTIVIRRDYLHYIRKYNRFEKRHKNMSVHLSPCFR
;
A
#
# COMPACT_ATOMS: atom_id res chain seq x y z
N THR A 1 16.79 -0.02 -3.90
CA THR A 1 17.44 0.73 -2.81
C THR A 1 17.88 2.04 -3.41
N GLU A 2 17.57 3.15 -2.76
CA GLU A 2 17.81 4.49 -3.33
C GLU A 2 19.12 5.08 -2.79
N ARG A 3 19.68 6.07 -3.49
CA ARG A 3 20.89 6.78 -3.04
C ARG A 3 20.66 7.58 -1.74
N ALA A 4 19.44 8.05 -1.52
CA ALA A 4 19.07 8.79 -0.31
C ALA A 4 18.60 7.84 0.80
N TYR A 5 19.02 8.11 2.04
CA TYR A 5 18.53 7.39 3.21
C TYR A 5 17.02 7.58 3.38
N GLN A 6 16.28 6.47 3.45
CA GLN A 6 14.82 6.48 3.53
C GLN A 6 14.39 6.35 5.00
N LYS A 7 13.59 7.29 5.49
CA LYS A 7 13.00 7.29 6.83
C LYS A 7 11.55 7.75 6.80
N GLN A 8 10.79 7.41 7.84
CA GLN A 8 9.46 8.00 8.02
C GLN A 8 9.60 9.45 8.49
N PRO A 9 8.90 10.42 7.87
CA PRO A 9 9.04 11.83 8.22
C PRO A 9 8.50 12.13 9.63
N THR A 10 7.56 11.32 10.12
CA THR A 10 6.92 11.47 11.43
C THR A 10 7.72 10.88 12.58
N ILE A 11 8.77 10.08 12.30
CA ILE A 11 9.57 9.40 13.32
C ILE A 11 10.98 9.96 13.33
N PHE A 12 11.36 10.51 14.48
CA PHE A 12 12.73 10.89 14.74
C PHE A 12 13.53 9.70 15.28
N GLN A 13 14.57 9.28 14.57
CA GLN A 13 15.37 8.09 14.91
C GLN A 13 16.51 8.39 15.90
N ASN A 14 17.03 9.61 15.91
CA ASN A 14 18.25 9.97 16.65
C ASN A 14 17.93 10.45 18.08
N LYS A 15 16.99 9.80 18.76
CA LYS A 15 16.64 10.13 20.15
C LYS A 15 17.77 9.61 21.06
N LYS A 16 18.51 10.52 21.70
CA LYS A 16 19.52 10.16 22.69
C LYS A 16 18.83 9.58 23.93
N ARG A 17 19.22 8.37 24.34
CA ARG A 17 18.78 7.80 25.62
C ARG A 17 19.61 8.45 26.73
N VAL A 18 18.95 8.94 27.77
CA VAL A 18 19.62 9.47 28.96
C VAL A 18 19.95 8.27 29.85
N LEU A 19 21.24 7.92 29.88
CA LEU A 19 21.91 6.98 30.78
C LEU A 19 21.59 5.47 30.60
N LEU A 20 22.64 4.68 30.87
CA LEU A 20 22.72 3.21 30.84
C LEU A 20 21.52 2.55 31.53
N GLY A 21 20.89 1.55 30.91
CA GLY A 21 19.85 0.77 31.58
C GLY A 21 19.28 -0.43 30.82
N ASP A 22 19.12 -0.37 29.49
CA ASP A 22 18.61 -1.52 28.73
C ASP A 22 19.40 -1.74 27.44
N THR A 23 20.15 -2.85 27.43
CA THR A 23 20.96 -3.39 26.33
C THR A 23 20.11 -4.02 25.22
N ALA A 24 18.78 -3.85 25.25
CA ALA A 24 17.91 -4.23 24.16
C ALA A 24 17.90 -3.12 23.09
N LYS A 25 18.32 -3.47 21.87
CA LYS A 25 18.06 -2.69 20.65
C LYS A 25 16.53 -2.60 20.46
N GLU A 26 15.86 -1.64 21.10
CA GLU A 26 14.43 -1.43 20.83
C GLU A 26 14.27 -1.17 19.33
N LYS A 27 13.28 -1.85 18.74
CA LYS A 27 12.90 -1.59 17.35
C LYS A 27 12.45 -0.12 17.27
N LEU A 28 12.97 0.60 16.27
CA LEU A 28 12.53 1.96 15.99
C LEU A 28 10.99 1.99 15.90
N PRO A 29 10.30 2.91 16.59
CA PRO A 29 8.85 2.99 16.54
C PRO A 29 8.42 3.23 15.09
N ARG A 30 7.40 2.50 14.64
CA ARG A 30 6.89 2.60 13.27
C ARG A 30 5.56 3.32 13.27
N TYR A 31 5.46 4.37 12.45
CA TYR A 31 4.20 5.04 12.22
C TYR A 31 3.32 4.21 11.28
N TYR A 32 2.10 3.92 11.73
CA TYR A 32 1.03 3.36 10.92
C TYR A 32 -0.27 4.10 11.26
N LYS A 33 -1.24 4.06 10.35
CA LYS A 33 -2.55 4.68 10.53
C LYS A 33 -3.66 3.78 10.02
N ASN A 34 -4.85 4.00 10.57
CA ASN A 34 -6.09 3.44 10.02
C ASN A 34 -6.52 4.28 8.80
N ILE A 35 -6.92 3.60 7.73
CA ILE A 35 -7.39 4.25 6.48
C ILE A 35 -8.90 4.54 6.56
N GLY A 36 -9.63 3.88 7.46
CA GLY A 36 -11.10 3.91 7.51
C GLY A 36 -11.73 2.94 6.53
N LEU A 37 -13.03 3.14 6.23
CA LEU A 37 -13.82 2.31 5.31
C LEU A 37 -13.84 0.80 5.65
N GLY A 38 -13.58 0.45 6.91
CA GLY A 38 -13.56 -0.94 7.39
C GLY A 38 -12.31 -1.74 7.05
N PHE A 39 -11.29 -1.13 6.42
CA PHE A 39 -10.03 -1.84 6.12
C PHE A 39 -9.18 -2.00 7.37
N LYS A 40 -8.79 -3.24 7.68
CA LYS A 40 -7.86 -3.55 8.75
C LYS A 40 -6.42 -3.23 8.34
N THR A 41 -5.65 -2.69 9.27
CA THR A 41 -4.21 -2.48 9.08
C THR A 41 -3.49 -3.83 9.10
N PRO A 42 -2.76 -4.22 8.03
CA PRO A 42 -2.07 -5.51 7.99
C PRO A 42 -0.92 -5.54 8.99
N LYS A 43 -0.58 -6.73 9.51
CA LYS A 43 0.53 -6.91 10.47
C LYS A 43 1.86 -6.49 9.85
N GLU A 44 2.02 -6.77 8.57
CA GLU A 44 3.18 -6.40 7.75
C GLU A 44 3.37 -4.87 7.66
N ALA A 45 2.30 -4.08 7.78
CA ALA A 45 2.42 -2.63 7.87
C ALA A 45 2.91 -2.17 9.25
N ILE A 46 2.56 -2.88 10.33
CA ILE A 46 2.92 -2.54 11.71
C ILE A 46 4.35 -2.99 12.02
N GLU A 47 4.72 -4.20 11.61
CA GLU A 47 6.00 -4.84 11.94
C GLU A 47 7.05 -4.70 10.83
N GLY A 48 6.61 -4.41 9.59
CA GLY A 48 7.52 -4.29 8.45
C GLY A 48 8.51 -3.15 8.61
N THR A 49 9.59 -3.17 7.82
CA THR A 49 10.63 -2.12 7.82
C THR A 49 10.70 -1.34 6.51
N TYR A 50 9.82 -1.63 5.56
CA TYR A 50 9.81 -0.95 4.27
C TYR A 50 9.49 0.54 4.45
N ILE A 51 10.14 1.38 3.64
CA ILE A 51 9.81 2.80 3.51
C ILE A 51 9.19 3.02 2.14
N ASP A 52 7.91 3.39 2.16
CA ASP A 52 7.12 3.67 0.97
C ASP A 52 6.12 4.79 1.27
N LYS A 53 6.34 5.96 0.66
CA LYS A 53 5.47 7.13 0.85
C LYS A 53 4.08 6.93 0.24
N LYS A 54 3.94 6.01 -0.73
CA LYS A 54 2.69 5.69 -1.41
C LYS A 54 1.83 4.66 -0.65
N CYS A 55 2.35 4.06 0.42
CA CYS A 55 1.59 3.14 1.25
C CYS A 55 0.41 3.87 1.92
N PRO A 56 -0.81 3.35 1.84
CA PRO A 56 -1.95 3.99 2.49
C PRO A 56 -1.94 3.82 4.01
N PHE A 57 -1.24 2.81 4.56
CA PHE A 57 -1.17 2.56 6.01
C PHE A 57 0.00 3.26 6.71
N THR A 58 1.19 3.29 6.10
CA THR A 58 2.41 3.81 6.75
C THR A 58 2.93 5.10 6.10
N GLY A 59 2.27 5.56 5.04
CA GLY A 59 2.58 6.79 4.30
C GLY A 59 1.50 7.87 4.45
N ASN A 60 1.65 8.95 3.68
CA ASN A 60 0.76 10.11 3.72
C ASN A 60 -0.29 10.09 2.60
N VAL A 61 -0.84 8.92 2.28
CA VAL A 61 -1.91 8.77 1.28
C VAL A 61 -3.24 8.50 1.98
N SER A 62 -4.30 9.22 1.63
CA SER A 62 -5.67 8.97 2.09
C SER A 62 -6.52 8.40 0.95
N ILE A 63 -7.27 7.33 1.26
CA ILE A 63 -8.20 6.71 0.31
C ILE A 63 -9.56 7.39 0.45
N ARG A 64 -10.12 7.81 -0.69
CA ARG A 64 -11.40 8.53 -0.76
C ARG A 64 -12.09 8.23 -2.08
N GLY A 65 -13.42 8.26 -2.08
CA GLY A 65 -14.22 7.98 -3.28
C GLY A 65 -14.45 6.49 -3.50
N ARG A 66 -14.18 6.02 -4.73
CA ARG A 66 -14.60 4.69 -5.20
C ARG A 66 -13.62 3.59 -4.79
N ILE A 67 -14.13 2.49 -4.25
CA ILE A 67 -13.40 1.24 -4.02
C ILE A 67 -13.65 0.33 -5.22
N LEU A 68 -12.58 -0.21 -5.82
CA LEU A 68 -12.64 -1.01 -7.03
C LEU A 68 -11.98 -2.37 -6.79
N SER A 69 -12.56 -3.42 -7.36
CA SER A 69 -12.00 -4.78 -7.36
C SER A 69 -11.60 -5.20 -8.77
N GLY A 70 -10.65 -6.13 -8.85
CA GLY A 70 -10.13 -6.71 -10.09
C GLY A 70 -9.17 -7.85 -9.81
N VAL A 71 -8.85 -8.62 -10.85
CA VAL A 71 -7.93 -9.77 -10.76
C VAL A 71 -6.53 -9.31 -11.17
N VAL A 72 -5.51 -9.77 -10.46
CA VAL A 72 -4.12 -9.44 -10.80
C VAL A 72 -3.71 -10.20 -12.06
N THR A 73 -3.23 -9.49 -13.09
CA THR A 73 -2.78 -10.10 -14.36
C THR A 73 -1.26 -10.09 -14.51
N LYS A 74 -0.59 -9.02 -14.07
CA LYS A 74 0.88 -8.91 -14.16
C LYS A 74 1.47 -8.40 -12.85
N MET A 75 2.54 -9.06 -12.41
CA MET A 75 3.36 -8.68 -11.25
C MET A 75 4.84 -8.60 -11.65
N LYS A 76 5.17 -7.77 -12.64
CA LYS A 76 6.51 -7.75 -13.24
C LYS A 76 7.41 -6.63 -12.72
N MET A 77 6.83 -5.51 -12.30
CA MET A 77 7.59 -4.36 -11.81
C MET A 77 7.58 -4.31 -10.28
N GLN A 78 8.65 -3.79 -9.69
CA GLN A 78 8.69 -3.58 -8.25
C GLN A 78 7.62 -2.55 -7.83
N ARG A 79 6.83 -2.88 -6.80
CA ARG A 79 5.78 -2.04 -6.20
C ARG A 79 4.65 -1.60 -7.16
N THR A 80 4.53 -2.18 -8.35
CA THR A 80 3.42 -1.91 -9.27
C THR A 80 2.90 -3.22 -9.86
N ILE A 81 1.60 -3.41 -9.79
CA ILE A 81 0.91 -4.54 -10.42
C ILE A 81 -0.08 -4.02 -11.45
N VAL A 82 -0.42 -4.85 -12.43
CA VAL A 82 -1.50 -4.57 -13.37
C VAL A 82 -2.68 -5.45 -13.00
N ILE A 83 -3.79 -4.82 -12.61
CA ILE A 83 -5.06 -5.50 -12.42
C ILE A 83 -5.88 -5.44 -13.71
N ARG A 84 -6.65 -6.49 -13.95
CA ARG A 84 -7.66 -6.56 -14.99
C ARG A 84 -9.03 -6.48 -14.35
N ARG A 85 -9.86 -5.62 -14.91
CA ARG A 85 -11.26 -5.45 -14.53
C ARG A 85 -12.12 -5.83 -15.72
N ASP A 86 -12.68 -7.03 -15.66
CA ASP A 86 -13.67 -7.48 -16.62
C ASP A 86 -15.04 -6.87 -16.27
N TYR A 87 -15.75 -6.39 -17.29
CA TYR A 87 -17.09 -5.81 -17.15
C TYR A 87 -17.91 -6.11 -18.39
N LEU A 88 -19.23 -6.13 -18.21
CA LEU A 88 -20.19 -6.34 -19.28
C LEU A 88 -20.66 -4.99 -19.80
N HIS A 89 -20.54 -4.77 -21.11
CA HIS A 89 -21.09 -3.60 -21.78
C HIS A 89 -22.39 -3.99 -22.48
N TYR A 90 -23.46 -3.26 -22.19
CA TYR A 90 -24.78 -3.53 -22.76
C TYR A 90 -24.93 -2.87 -24.13
N ILE A 91 -25.28 -3.65 -25.16
CA ILE A 91 -25.54 -3.16 -26.51
C ILE A 91 -27.05 -3.12 -26.76
N ARG A 92 -27.63 -1.92 -26.66
CA ARG A 92 -29.08 -1.69 -26.79
C ARG A 92 -29.66 -2.18 -28.11
N LYS A 93 -28.93 -2.05 -29.23
CA LYS A 93 -29.41 -2.51 -30.55
C LYS A 93 -29.69 -4.01 -30.59
N TYR A 94 -28.90 -4.82 -29.89
CA TYR A 94 -28.98 -6.28 -29.94
C TYR A 94 -29.57 -6.89 -28.66
N ASN A 95 -29.94 -6.06 -27.68
CA ASN A 95 -30.41 -6.47 -26.35
C ASN A 95 -29.50 -7.54 -25.70
N ARG A 96 -28.18 -7.43 -25.91
CA ARG A 96 -27.16 -8.38 -25.45
C ARG A 96 -26.00 -7.64 -24.77
N PHE A 97 -25.23 -8.38 -23.97
CA PHE A 97 -24.00 -7.89 -23.36
C PHE A 97 -22.77 -8.40 -24.11
N GLU A 98 -21.76 -7.55 -24.23
CA GLU A 98 -20.41 -7.96 -24.65
C GLU A 98 -19.44 -7.91 -23.48
N LYS A 99 -18.51 -8.87 -23.42
CA LYS A 99 -17.45 -8.91 -22.41
C LYS A 99 -16.35 -7.93 -22.81
N ARG A 100 -16.07 -6.95 -21.96
CA ARG A 100 -14.94 -6.03 -22.10
C ARG A 100 -14.03 -6.13 -20.90
N HIS A 101 -12.81 -5.62 -21.06
CA HIS A 101 -11.87 -5.52 -19.95
C HIS A 101 -11.09 -4.22 -20.00
N LYS A 102 -10.61 -3.79 -18.84
CA LYS A 102 -9.62 -2.72 -18.73
C LYS A 102 -8.48 -3.18 -17.85
N ASN A 103 -7.26 -2.94 -18.32
CA ASN A 103 -6.05 -3.12 -17.53
C ASN A 103 -5.74 -1.79 -16.82
N MET A 104 -5.41 -1.86 -15.54
CA MET A 104 -5.07 -0.71 -14.72
C MET A 104 -3.79 -1.01 -13.95
N SER A 105 -2.80 -0.14 -14.09
CA SER A 105 -1.58 -0.18 -13.28
C SER A 105 -1.88 0.42 -11.91
N VAL A 106 -1.65 -0.37 -10.86
CA VAL A 106 -1.94 -0.01 -9.47
C VAL A 106 -0.68 -0.22 -8.63
N HIS A 107 -0.48 0.66 -7.66
CA HIS A 107 0.62 0.55 -6.71
C HIS A 107 0.39 -0.64 -5.77
N LEU A 108 1.33 -1.58 -5.75
CA LEU A 108 1.36 -2.65 -4.76
C LEU A 108 2.26 -2.22 -3.62
N SER A 109 1.64 -1.77 -2.53
CA SER A 109 2.38 -1.39 -1.34
C SER A 109 3.04 -2.63 -0.71
N PRO A 110 4.29 -2.54 -0.20
CA PRO A 110 4.97 -3.69 0.38
C PRO A 110 4.32 -4.27 1.65
N CYS A 111 3.26 -3.65 2.19
CA CYS A 111 2.45 -4.23 3.25
C CYS A 111 1.57 -5.40 2.80
N PHE A 112 1.40 -5.62 1.50
CA PHE A 112 0.61 -6.71 0.94
C PHE A 112 1.54 -7.72 0.26
N ARG A 113 2.43 -8.30 1.06
CA ARG A 113 3.36 -9.33 0.60
C ARG A 113 2.85 -10.72 0.93
#